data_AF-A0A3D0RUR1-F1
#
_entry.id   AF-A0A3D0RUR1-F1
#
_cell.length_a   1.000
_cell.length_b   1.000
_cell.length_c   1.000
_cell.angle_alpha   90.00
_cell.angle_beta   90.00
_cell.angle_gamma   90.00
#
_symmetry.space_group_name_H-M   'P 1'
#
loop_
_entity.id
_entity.type
_entity.pdbx_description
1 polymer ?
#
loop_
_entity_poly.entity_id
_entity_poly.type
_entity_poly.pdbx_seq_one_letter_code
_entity_poly.pdbx_strand_id
1 'polypeptide(L)'
;MLDIEHRTANRRLLRDVALANPEFFRGRAAARTSAAAISYMIAHANDSVGLYRPLTVSELLASYGVDNASQRSRQFRGFLGLDEYAAPGGGPMALGAPDYLVSDRRIELIREREMWQD
;
A
#
# COMPACT_ATOMS: atom_id res chain seq x y z
N MET A 1 5.82 -8.73 -11.99
CA MET A 1 4.43 -8.82 -11.47
C MET A 1 4.51 -9.31 -10.03
N LEU A 2 3.69 -8.77 -9.11
CA LEU A 2 3.79 -8.88 -7.64
C LEU A 2 4.63 -10.06 -7.14
N ASP A 3 5.88 -9.79 -6.78
CA ASP A 3 6.88 -10.82 -6.51
C ASP A 3 7.31 -10.87 -5.03
N ILE A 4 8.54 -11.33 -4.77
CA ILE A 4 9.10 -11.43 -3.43
C ILE A 4 9.28 -10.06 -2.76
N GLU A 5 9.54 -8.99 -3.51
CA GLU A 5 9.70 -7.65 -2.96
C GLU A 5 8.35 -7.12 -2.48
N HIS A 6 7.28 -7.24 -3.29
CA HIS A 6 5.92 -6.91 -2.84
C HIS A 6 5.52 -7.73 -1.63
N ARG A 7 5.82 -9.05 -1.62
CA ARG A 7 5.51 -9.90 -0.46
C ARG A 7 6.25 -9.44 0.80
N THR A 8 7.49 -8.99 0.65
CA THR A 8 8.30 -8.47 1.75
C THR A 8 7.75 -7.15 2.27
N ALA A 9 7.44 -6.21 1.37
CA ALA A 9 6.83 -4.93 1.71
C ALA A 9 5.46 -5.12 2.40
N ASN A 10 4.64 -6.05 1.93
CA ASN A 10 3.38 -6.43 2.58
C ASN A 10 3.58 -6.92 4.02
N ARG A 11 4.57 -7.78 4.26
CA ARG A 11 4.87 -8.27 5.62
C ARG A 11 5.36 -7.17 6.55
N ARG A 12 6.17 -6.25 6.04
CA ARG A 12 6.64 -5.08 6.80
C ARG A 12 5.46 -4.20 7.20
N LEU A 13 4.60 -3.84 6.25
CA LEU A 13 3.41 -3.04 6.53
C LEU A 13 2.46 -3.76 7.50
N LEU A 14 2.23 -5.06 7.32
CA LEU A 14 1.44 -5.85 8.28
C LEU A 14 2.01 -5.79 9.70
N ARG A 15 3.32 -6.00 9.84
CA ARG A 15 4.03 -5.90 11.12
C ARG A 15 3.81 -4.52 11.74
N ASP A 16 4.04 -3.47 10.96
CA ASP A 16 4.05 -2.11 11.50
C ASP A 16 2.62 -1.65 11.89
N VAL A 17 1.60 -2.04 11.12
CA VAL A 17 0.18 -1.84 11.49
C VAL A 17 -0.14 -2.62 12.78
N ALA A 18 0.32 -3.86 12.90
CA ALA A 18 0.07 -4.69 14.09
C ALA A 18 0.77 -4.15 15.34
N LEU A 19 1.95 -3.55 15.20
CA LEU A 19 2.67 -2.89 16.29
C LEU A 19 2.00 -1.56 16.69
N ALA A 20 1.52 -0.80 15.71
CA ALA A 20 0.86 0.48 15.96
C ALA A 20 -0.51 0.34 16.64
N ASN A 21 -1.27 -0.72 16.32
CA ASN A 21 -2.55 -1.00 16.98
C ASN A 21 -2.77 -2.51 17.20
N PRO A 22 -2.20 -3.08 18.28
CA PRO A 22 -2.31 -4.51 18.56
C PRO A 22 -3.75 -4.98 18.83
N GLU A 23 -4.58 -4.14 19.46
CA GLU A 23 -5.96 -4.50 19.82
C GLU A 23 -6.83 -4.77 18.60
N PHE A 24 -6.54 -4.08 17.49
CA PHE A 24 -7.25 -4.29 16.23
C PHE A 24 -7.22 -5.76 15.79
N PHE A 25 -6.04 -6.40 15.82
CA PHE A 25 -5.87 -7.79 15.38
C PHE A 25 -6.26 -8.84 16.43
N ARG A 26 -6.42 -8.46 17.69
CA ARG A 26 -6.92 -9.36 18.75
C ARG A 26 -8.44 -9.54 18.69
N GLY A 27 -9.16 -8.60 18.09
CA GLY A 27 -10.60 -8.68 17.87
C GLY A 27 -11.00 -9.56 16.67
N ARG A 28 -12.22 -9.35 16.17
CA ARG A 28 -12.69 -9.96 14.92
C ARG A 28 -12.18 -9.21 13.68
N ALA A 29 -10.90 -8.85 13.63
CA ALA A 29 -10.33 -8.27 12.42
C ALA A 29 -10.56 -9.24 11.24
N ALA A 30 -11.30 -8.79 10.23
CA ALA A 30 -11.52 -9.59 9.04
C ALA A 30 -10.20 -9.71 8.27
N ALA A 31 -9.50 -10.83 8.47
CA ALA A 31 -8.18 -11.13 7.89
C ALA A 31 -8.16 -10.85 6.39
N ARG A 32 -9.21 -11.25 5.67
CA ARG A 32 -9.39 -10.99 4.24
C ARG A 32 -9.34 -9.51 3.88
N THR A 33 -10.19 -8.69 4.51
CA THR A 33 -10.21 -7.24 4.24
C THR A 33 -8.91 -6.54 4.66
N SER A 34 -8.27 -7.04 5.70
CA SER A 34 -6.98 -6.51 6.17
C SER A 34 -5.85 -6.82 5.19
N ALA A 35 -5.77 -8.07 4.71
CA ALA A 35 -4.80 -8.48 3.70
C ALA A 35 -4.99 -7.72 2.39
N ALA A 36 -6.25 -7.57 1.94
CA ALA A 36 -6.58 -6.79 0.75
C ALA A 36 -6.16 -5.33 0.89
N ALA A 37 -6.40 -4.69 2.04
CA ALA A 37 -6.00 -3.31 2.28
C ALA A 37 -4.48 -3.12 2.32
N ILE A 38 -3.75 -4.01 2.97
CA ILE A 38 -2.27 -3.97 2.99
C ILE A 38 -1.72 -4.13 1.58
N SER A 39 -2.24 -5.08 0.80
CA SER A 39 -1.81 -5.31 -0.59
C SER A 39 -2.15 -4.14 -1.49
N TYR A 40 -3.35 -3.58 -1.35
CA TYR A 40 -3.77 -2.37 -2.04
C TYR A 40 -2.82 -1.21 -1.73
N MET A 41 -2.49 -0.98 -0.46
CA MET A 41 -1.58 0.10 -0.06
C MET A 41 -0.19 -0.06 -0.65
N ILE A 42 0.40 -1.26 -0.53
CA ILE A 42 1.73 -1.55 -1.09
C ILE A 42 1.73 -1.44 -2.61
N ALA A 43 0.75 -2.02 -3.29
CA ALA A 43 0.72 -2.00 -4.75
C ALA A 43 0.53 -0.59 -5.30
N HIS A 44 -0.29 0.25 -4.65
CA HIS A 44 -0.43 1.66 -5.02
C HIS A 44 0.84 2.47 -4.74
N ALA A 45 1.48 2.28 -3.58
CA ALA A 45 2.72 2.98 -3.26
C ALA A 45 3.85 2.66 -4.26
N ASN A 46 3.80 1.46 -4.83
CA ASN A 46 4.76 0.96 -5.81
C ASN A 46 4.30 1.12 -7.26
N ASP A 47 3.25 1.88 -7.52
CA ASP A 47 2.66 2.10 -8.85
C ASP A 47 2.52 0.79 -9.67
N SER A 48 2.21 -0.30 -8.96
CA SER A 48 2.13 -1.65 -9.51
C SER A 48 0.71 -2.01 -9.94
N VAL A 49 -0.27 -1.21 -9.51
CA VAL A 49 -1.67 -1.29 -9.91
C VAL A 49 -2.20 0.07 -10.36
N GLY A 50 -3.13 0.06 -11.30
CA GLY A 50 -3.75 1.29 -11.81
C GLY A 50 -4.41 1.08 -13.17
N LEU A 51 -5.08 2.12 -13.68
CA LEU A 51 -5.78 2.07 -14.98
C LEU A 51 -4.82 1.75 -16.15
N TYR A 52 -3.58 2.23 -16.07
CA TYR A 52 -2.55 2.07 -17.10
C TYR A 52 -1.49 1.04 -16.70
N ARG A 53 -1.78 0.19 -15.71
CA ARG A 53 -0.88 -0.88 -15.25
C ARG A 53 -1.45 -2.24 -15.68
N PRO A 54 -0.59 -3.26 -15.88
CA PRO A 54 -1.05 -4.60 -16.28
C PRO A 54 -1.98 -5.27 -15.26
N LEU A 55 -1.95 -4.84 -14.00
CA LEU A 55 -2.84 -5.29 -12.94
C LEU A 55 -3.73 -4.12 -12.50
N THR A 56 -5.04 -4.28 -12.61
CA THR A 56 -5.98 -3.29 -12.11
C THR A 56 -6.20 -3.43 -10.60
N VAL A 57 -6.68 -2.36 -9.97
CA VAL A 57 -7.11 -2.40 -8.56
C VAL A 57 -8.22 -3.43 -8.36
N SER A 58 -9.19 -3.48 -9.25
CA SER A 58 -10.32 -4.41 -9.17
C SER A 58 -9.86 -5.86 -9.22
N GLU A 59 -8.93 -6.21 -10.10
CA GLU A 59 -8.35 -7.57 -10.17
C GLU A 59 -7.57 -7.94 -8.90
N LEU A 60 -6.78 -7.00 -8.37
CA LEU A 60 -6.08 -7.20 -7.10
C LEU A 60 -7.07 -7.50 -5.97
N LEU A 61 -8.13 -6.71 -5.83
CA LEU A 61 -9.12 -6.88 -4.76
C LEU A 61 -9.97 -8.14 -4.96
N ALA A 62 -10.33 -8.47 -6.20
CA ALA A 62 -11.04 -9.69 -6.53
C ALA A 62 -10.27 -10.96 -6.13
N SER A 63 -8.93 -10.95 -6.19
CA SER A 63 -8.11 -12.08 -5.71
C SER A 63 -8.28 -12.36 -4.21
N TYR A 64 -8.67 -11.35 -3.43
CA TYR A 64 -9.02 -11.49 -2.02
C TYR A 64 -10.51 -11.74 -1.79
N GLY A 65 -11.34 -11.71 -2.84
CA GLY A 65 -12.81 -11.80 -2.73
C GLY A 65 -13.43 -10.60 -2.02
N VAL A 66 -12.92 -9.39 -2.29
CA VAL A 66 -13.46 -8.13 -1.77
C VAL A 66 -13.58 -7.09 -2.89
N ASP A 67 -14.52 -6.16 -2.77
CA ASP A 67 -14.76 -5.14 -3.81
C ASP A 67 -14.07 -3.81 -3.51
N ASN A 68 -13.74 -3.55 -2.24
CA ASN A 68 -13.13 -2.31 -1.82
C ASN A 68 -12.09 -2.51 -0.71
N ALA A 69 -11.10 -1.63 -0.68
CA ALA A 69 -10.08 -1.56 0.36
C ALA A 69 -9.94 -0.17 0.99
N SER A 70 -10.64 0.85 0.46
CA SER A 70 -10.39 2.26 0.78
C SER A 70 -10.61 2.60 2.26
N GLN A 71 -11.70 2.13 2.86
CA GLN A 71 -12.00 2.39 4.27
C GLN A 71 -10.97 1.75 5.20
N ARG A 72 -10.62 0.48 4.94
CA ARG A 72 -9.62 -0.24 5.74
C ARG A 72 -8.23 0.37 5.57
N SER A 73 -7.88 0.76 4.36
CA SER A 73 -6.59 1.42 4.07
C SER A 73 -6.50 2.77 4.78
N ARG A 74 -7.60 3.55 4.80
CA ARG A 74 -7.68 4.78 5.60
C ARG A 74 -7.47 4.51 7.08
N GLN A 75 -8.11 3.47 7.62
CA GLN A 75 -7.92 3.10 9.03
C GLN A 75 -6.47 2.73 9.35
N PHE A 76 -5.81 1.95 8.49
CA PHE A 76 -4.40 1.57 8.69
C PHE A 76 -3.45 2.76 8.56
N ARG A 77 -3.71 3.71 7.65
CA ARG A 77 -2.96 4.98 7.62
C ARG A 77 -3.13 5.76 8.92
N GLY A 78 -4.35 5.84 9.47
CA GLY A 78 -4.58 6.47 10.76
C GLY A 78 -3.80 5.82 11.90
N PHE A 79 -3.71 4.49 11.94
CA PHE A 79 -2.88 3.79 12.93
C PHE A 79 -1.39 4.14 12.80
N LEU A 80 -0.92 4.35 11.57
CA LEU A 80 0.47 4.68 11.27
C LEU A 80 0.77 6.19 11.31
N GLY A 81 -0.22 7.04 11.59
CA GLY A 81 -0.07 8.50 11.54
C GLY A 81 0.18 9.06 10.12
N LEU A 82 -0.22 8.35 9.07
CA LEU A 82 0.08 8.69 7.67
C LEU A 82 -1.01 9.52 6.98
N ASP A 83 -1.99 10.02 7.72
CA ASP A 83 -3.14 10.73 7.13
C ASP A 83 -2.73 12.06 6.45
N GLU A 84 -1.64 12.69 6.91
CA GLU A 84 -1.09 13.91 6.28
C GLU A 84 -0.52 13.69 4.88
N TYR A 85 -0.15 12.45 4.55
CA TYR A 85 0.42 12.08 3.24
C TYR A 85 -0.65 11.61 2.25
N ALA A 86 -1.93 11.63 2.63
CA ALA A 86 -3.02 11.23 1.74
C ALA A 86 -3.23 12.27 0.63
N ALA A 87 -2.87 11.92 -0.60
CA ALA A 87 -3.10 12.77 -1.75
C ALA A 87 -4.60 13.04 -1.97
N PRO A 88 -5.02 14.30 -2.20
CA PRO A 88 -6.38 14.61 -2.60
C PRO A 88 -6.76 13.86 -3.87
N GLY A 89 -7.98 13.32 -3.95
CA GLY A 89 -8.51 12.73 -5.19
C GLY A 89 -7.90 11.40 -5.65
N GLY A 90 -7.16 10.69 -4.79
CA GLY A 90 -6.59 9.38 -5.14
C GLY A 90 -5.25 9.45 -5.88
N GLY A 91 -4.48 10.52 -5.66
CA GLY A 91 -3.08 10.61 -6.09
C GLY A 91 -2.16 9.56 -5.46
N PRO A 92 -0.84 9.67 -5.68
CA PRO A 92 0.14 8.66 -5.27
C PRO A 92 0.02 8.29 -3.78
N MET A 93 0.09 6.98 -3.48
CA MET A 93 0.01 6.53 -2.10
C MET A 93 1.39 6.60 -1.42
N ALA A 94 1.65 7.68 -0.69
CA ALA A 94 2.84 7.79 0.12
C ALA A 94 2.67 7.03 1.45
N LEU A 95 3.60 6.12 1.74
CA LEU A 95 3.63 5.35 3.00
C LEU A 95 4.72 5.85 3.97
N GLY A 96 5.37 6.98 3.66
CA GLY A 96 6.29 7.68 4.55
C GLY A 96 7.67 7.01 4.76
N ALA A 97 7.89 5.81 4.24
CA ALA A 97 9.17 5.10 4.39
C ALA A 97 9.59 4.32 3.13
N PRO A 98 10.88 4.32 2.77
CA PRO A 98 11.40 3.59 1.61
C PRO A 98 11.34 2.07 1.77
N ASP A 99 11.21 1.55 2.99
CA ASP A 99 11.13 0.11 3.28
C ASP A 99 9.89 -0.59 2.70
N TYR A 100 8.88 0.21 2.33
CA TYR A 100 7.68 -0.25 1.64
C TYR A 100 7.80 -0.24 0.11
N LEU A 101 8.92 0.28 -0.42
CA LEU A 101 9.13 0.42 -1.85
C LEU A 101 9.95 -0.73 -2.42
N VAL A 102 9.52 -1.22 -3.58
CA VAL A 102 10.27 -2.15 -4.42
C VAL A 102 11.41 -1.41 -5.11
N SER A 103 12.42 -2.17 -5.55
CA SER A 103 13.64 -1.64 -6.18
C SER A 103 13.32 -0.79 -7.40
N ASP A 104 12.44 -1.26 -8.29
CA ASP A 104 12.04 -0.53 -9.49
C ASP A 104 11.41 0.83 -9.15
N ARG A 105 10.48 0.88 -8.19
CA ARG A 105 9.85 2.14 -7.80
C ARG A 105 10.85 3.13 -7.19
N ARG A 106 11.81 2.66 -6.41
CA ARG A 106 12.88 3.51 -5.86
C ARG A 106 13.72 4.14 -6.97
N ILE A 107 14.06 3.37 -8.00
CA ILE A 107 14.80 3.87 -9.17
C ILE A 107 13.98 4.90 -9.93
N GLU A 108 12.69 4.64 -10.16
CA GLU A 108 11.79 5.60 -10.82
C GLU A 108 11.71 6.92 -10.05
N LEU A 109 11.50 6.89 -8.74
CA LEU A 109 11.42 8.10 -7.91
C LEU A 109 12.72 8.90 -7.91
N ILE A 110 13.88 8.23 -7.94
CA ILE A 110 15.18 8.91 -8.05
C ILE A 110 15.30 9.61 -9.40
N ARG A 111 14.95 8.94 -10.50
CA ARG A 111 14.96 9.54 -11.84
C ARG A 111 13.98 10.70 -11.95
N GLU A 112 12.77 10.53 -11.42
CA GLU A 112 11.77 11.59 -11.32
C GLU A 112 12.40 12.81 -10.62
N ARG A 113 12.96 12.64 -9.42
CA ARG A 113 13.65 13.72 -8.69
C ARG A 113 14.72 14.42 -9.52
N GLU A 114 15.58 13.65 -10.20
CA GLU A 114 16.68 14.18 -11.00
C GLU A 114 16.17 15.05 -12.16
N MET A 115 15.09 14.64 -12.84
CA MET A 115 14.48 15.43 -13.92
C MET A 115 13.91 16.79 -13.45
N TRP A 116 13.52 16.93 -12.19
CA TRP A 116 13.02 18.21 -11.64
C TRP A 116 14.13 19.09 -11.06
N GLN A 117 15.37 18.60 -10.99
CA GLN A 117 16.51 19.30 -10.41
C GLN A 117 17.43 19.93 -11.49
N ASP A 118 17.20 19.62 -12.76
CA ASP A 118 17.79 20.26 -13.94
C ASP A 118 16.88 21.36 -14.51
#